data_AF-A0A3D4NQB7-F1
#
_entry.id   AF-A0A3D4NQB7-F1
#
_cell.length_a   1.000
_cell.length_b   1.000
_cell.length_c   1.000
_cell.angle_alpha   90.00
_cell.angle_beta   90.00
_cell.angle_gamma   90.00
#
_symmetry.space_group_name_H-M   'P 1'
#
loop_
_entity.id
_entity.type
_entity.pdbx_description
1 polymer ?
#
loop_
_entity_poly.entity_id
_entity_poly.type
_entity_poly.pdbx_seq_one_letter_code
_entity_poly.pdbx_strand_id
1 'polypeptide(L)'
;MRIDSTWHASVGGLLFQVSIETGFGDVYLVDPERPHHPGFKLASDGQGHWRLDRGARLEGGMPRERVQRWKDANQIHLDALTAQAQQLKTQSQPFVTAAREARETLIKARQELNKQKKILRVLWDVLAKATPEQKDKYIGRYELQRSETARARLTMRIALERHREAVTALAPLMRELVEKHTEQMAADRTNRAHLNDRNVAAMLDFNSWTTAYDLLFDARRDQLELESGENIDELSIRVNKELSRGITTAYETYLNNTKALLEIEKKQIPIAKEIQTLLNQADPALRQVLLSVSTLDQYISPASLKQSKLLTLLELVVDRSSQPRARTEFSFAQQLLDPQVTQSVLAHAEMRSSSDYSAIEQTMVLKDILDHYERIENAFNSLSDMNSDYLRAEYRASFLEQFGEARASLEAQLADLILVDEGFIPALKPEKPIRLKPPSKKVIKTSKGSLVGDLRPPQPGTPGNFVDIINPNTGQTITTY
;
A
#
# COMPACT_ATOMS: atom_id res chain seq x y z
N MET A 1 -31.85 25.52 59.17
CA MET A 1 -32.32 25.41 60.58
C MET A 1 -31.18 24.92 61.46
N ARG A 2 -31.27 25.09 62.78
CA ARG A 2 -30.22 24.66 63.72
C ARG A 2 -30.70 23.44 64.51
N ILE A 3 -29.92 22.36 64.49
CA ILE A 3 -30.17 21.11 65.21
C ILE A 3 -28.86 20.77 65.95
N ASP A 4 -28.94 20.47 67.25
CA ASP A 4 -27.78 20.08 68.06
C ASP A 4 -26.54 20.97 67.85
N SER A 5 -26.77 22.28 67.94
CA SER A 5 -25.76 23.34 67.77
C SER A 5 -25.14 23.51 66.37
N THR A 6 -25.50 22.68 65.38
CA THR A 6 -25.01 22.75 63.99
C THR A 6 -26.09 23.22 63.01
N TRP A 7 -25.67 23.84 61.91
CA TRP A 7 -26.58 24.33 60.88
C TRP A 7 -26.90 23.23 59.87
N HIS A 8 -28.16 23.19 59.43
CA HIS A 8 -28.66 22.22 58.47
C HIS A 8 -29.52 22.89 57.40
N ALA A 9 -29.41 22.41 56.15
CA ALA A 9 -30.22 22.81 55.01
C ALA A 9 -30.94 21.62 54.39
N SER A 10 -32.18 21.81 53.94
CA SER A 10 -32.91 20.83 53.15
C SER A 10 -32.55 21.00 51.68
N VAL A 11 -31.93 19.98 51.09
CA VAL A 11 -31.52 19.93 49.68
C VAL A 11 -32.21 18.72 49.05
N GLY A 12 -33.15 18.96 48.14
CA GLY A 12 -33.89 17.88 47.46
C GLY A 12 -34.75 17.02 48.40
N GLY A 13 -35.21 17.56 49.53
CA GLY A 13 -36.03 16.85 50.52
C GLY A 13 -35.23 16.05 51.55
N LEU A 14 -33.91 16.05 51.46
CA LEU A 14 -33.00 15.46 52.45
C LEU A 14 -32.30 16.57 53.25
N LEU A 15 -32.02 16.28 54.52
CA LEU A 15 -31.40 17.24 55.42
C LEU A 15 -29.89 16.99 55.52
N PHE A 16 -29.10 18.02 55.25
CA PHE A 16 -27.64 17.96 55.31
C PHE A 16 -27.09 19.02 56.26
N GLN A 17 -26.01 18.67 56.97
CA GLN A 17 -25.24 19.65 57.74
C GLN A 17 -24.55 20.63 56.79
N VAL A 18 -24.56 21.91 57.16
CA VAL A 18 -23.96 23.00 56.39
C VAL A 18 -23.11 23.90 57.27
N SER A 19 -22.10 24.51 56.67
CA SER A 19 -21.33 25.61 57.25
C SER A 19 -21.72 26.91 56.57
N ILE A 20 -21.85 27.98 57.36
CA ILE A 20 -22.14 29.31 56.87
C ILE A 20 -20.87 30.14 56.98
N GLU A 21 -20.39 30.67 55.87
CA GLU A 21 -19.20 31.52 55.82
C GLU A 21 -19.54 32.92 56.34
N THR A 22 -18.87 33.32 57.42
CA THR A 22 -19.07 34.61 58.08
C THR A 22 -18.60 35.75 57.19
N GLY A 23 -19.47 36.75 56.96
CA GLY A 23 -19.18 37.96 56.20
C GLY A 23 -19.88 38.03 54.84
N PHE A 24 -20.03 36.91 54.15
CA PHE A 24 -20.67 36.83 52.83
C PHE A 24 -22.03 36.10 52.86
N GLY A 25 -22.30 35.31 53.91
CA GLY A 25 -23.55 34.57 54.04
C GLY A 25 -23.66 33.36 53.13
N ASP A 26 -22.54 32.95 52.53
CA ASP A 26 -22.45 31.76 51.68
C ASP A 26 -22.59 30.48 52.50
N VAL A 27 -23.29 29.49 51.94
CA VAL A 27 -23.61 28.23 52.62
C VAL A 27 -23.01 27.07 51.86
N TYR A 28 -22.27 26.21 52.54
CA TYR A 28 -21.61 25.04 51.96
C TYR A 28 -22.03 23.76 52.68
N LEU A 29 -22.14 22.65 51.95
CA LEU A 29 -22.32 21.32 52.55
C LEU A 29 -21.08 20.92 53.35
N VAL A 30 -21.29 20.31 54.51
CA VAL A 30 -20.22 19.71 55.32
C VAL A 30 -20.08 18.25 54.95
N ASP A 31 -18.87 17.82 54.60
CA ASP A 31 -18.53 16.41 54.43
C ASP A 31 -18.30 15.76 55.82
N PRO A 32 -19.06 14.72 56.21
CA PRO A 32 -18.90 14.06 57.51
C PRO A 32 -17.51 13.45 57.73
N GLU A 33 -16.85 12.99 56.67
CA GLU A 33 -15.50 12.41 56.76
C GLU A 33 -14.41 13.49 56.72
N ARG A 34 -14.74 14.70 56.24
CA ARG A 34 -13.80 15.82 56.05
C ARG A 34 -14.43 17.17 56.44
N PRO A 35 -14.73 17.42 57.73
CA PRO A 35 -15.53 18.57 58.15
C PRO A 35 -14.90 19.94 57.92
N HIS A 36 -13.57 19.98 57.74
CA HIS A 36 -12.80 21.20 57.52
C HIS A 36 -12.57 21.52 56.03
N HIS A 37 -13.00 20.65 55.12
CA HIS A 37 -12.94 20.91 53.68
C HIS A 37 -14.23 21.60 53.22
N PRO A 38 -14.17 22.68 52.42
CA PRO A 38 -15.37 23.31 51.89
C PRO A 38 -16.04 22.36 50.91
N GLY A 39 -17.24 21.89 51.25
CA GLY A 39 -18.06 21.10 50.34
C GLY A 39 -18.74 21.95 49.27
N PHE A 40 -19.76 21.41 48.61
CA PHE A 40 -20.44 22.15 47.54
C PHE A 40 -21.22 23.35 48.09
N LYS A 41 -21.09 24.49 47.40
CA LYS A 41 -21.86 25.71 47.67
C LYS A 41 -23.34 25.47 47.37
N LEU A 42 -24.20 26.01 48.22
CA LEU A 42 -25.66 25.97 48.08
C LEU A 42 -26.19 27.35 47.67
N ALA A 43 -27.17 27.34 46.77
CA ALA A 43 -27.97 28.51 46.41
C ALA A 43 -29.36 28.40 47.06
N SER A 44 -29.82 29.50 47.68
CA SER A 44 -31.18 29.62 48.23
C SER A 44 -32.12 30.20 47.19
N ASP A 45 -33.37 29.75 47.19
CA ASP A 45 -34.47 30.37 46.42
C ASP A 45 -35.15 31.54 47.17
N GLY A 46 -34.68 31.87 48.38
CA GLY A 46 -35.26 32.90 49.23
C GLY A 46 -36.53 32.49 49.97
N GLN A 47 -37.06 31.29 49.72
CA GLN A 47 -38.25 30.72 50.36
C GLN A 47 -37.90 29.58 51.33
N GLY A 48 -36.61 29.34 51.55
CA GLY A 48 -36.09 28.35 52.49
C GLY A 48 -35.72 27.02 51.84
N HIS A 49 -35.83 26.88 50.52
CA HIS A 49 -35.30 25.71 49.81
C HIS A 49 -33.90 25.99 49.29
N TRP A 50 -33.03 24.99 49.46
CA TRP A 50 -31.64 25.07 49.06
C TRP A 50 -31.36 24.05 47.96
N ARG A 51 -30.54 24.46 46.99
CA ARG A 51 -30.08 23.59 45.90
C ARG A 51 -28.58 23.73 45.73
N LEU A 52 -27.93 22.72 45.16
CA LEU A 52 -26.54 22.82 44.75
C LEU A 52 -26.38 24.01 43.78
N ASP A 53 -25.42 24.89 44.06
CA ASP A 53 -25.06 25.97 43.15
C ASP A 53 -24.36 25.38 41.93
N ARG A 54 -25.08 25.32 40.80
CA ARG A 54 -24.57 24.84 39.51
C ARG A 54 -23.91 25.96 38.71
N GLY A 55 -23.78 27.16 39.29
CA GLY A 55 -23.08 28.30 38.69
C GLY A 55 -21.58 28.10 38.67
N ALA A 56 -21.08 27.14 37.89
CA ALA A 56 -19.68 27.09 37.52
C ALA A 56 -19.37 28.31 36.63
N ARG A 57 -19.11 29.47 37.25
CA ARG A 57 -18.47 30.58 36.57
C ARG A 57 -16.99 30.26 36.52
N LEU A 58 -16.46 30.07 35.31
CA LEU A 58 -15.02 30.16 35.09
C LEU A 58 -14.63 31.62 35.38
N GLU A 59 -14.30 31.94 36.62
CA GLU A 59 -13.63 33.19 36.99
C GLU A 59 -12.20 33.14 36.42
N GLY A 60 -12.07 33.33 35.10
CA GLY A 60 -10.81 33.11 34.39
C GLY A 60 -10.87 33.31 32.87
N GLY A 61 -11.71 34.23 32.36
CA GLY A 61 -11.61 34.65 30.96
C GLY A 61 -10.31 35.44 30.72
N MET A 62 -9.64 35.23 29.58
CA MET A 62 -8.49 36.07 29.21
C MET A 62 -8.87 37.56 29.27
N PRO A 63 -8.05 38.44 29.89
CA PRO A 63 -8.30 39.88 29.90
C PRO A 63 -8.56 40.43 28.49
N ARG A 64 -9.51 41.37 28.34
CA ARG A 64 -9.91 41.90 27.01
C ARG A 64 -8.74 42.39 26.16
N GLU A 65 -7.77 43.06 26.76
CA GLU A 65 -6.55 43.49 26.06
C GLU A 65 -5.69 42.32 25.58
N ARG A 66 -5.63 41.22 26.34
CA ARG A 66 -4.91 40.00 25.96
C ARG A 66 -5.63 39.30 24.80
N VAL A 67 -6.96 39.29 24.81
CA VAL A 67 -7.77 38.80 23.68
C VAL A 67 -7.54 39.63 22.42
N GLN A 68 -7.50 40.96 22.53
CA GLN A 68 -7.24 41.83 21.38
C GLN A 68 -5.82 41.61 20.83
N ARG A 69 -4.79 41.61 21.70
CA ARG A 69 -3.41 41.30 21.29
C ARG A 69 -3.27 39.94 20.63
N TRP A 70 -3.99 38.93 21.14
CA TRP A 70 -4.01 37.60 20.52
C TRP A 70 -4.66 37.63 19.14
N LYS A 71 -5.79 38.34 18.95
CA LYS A 71 -6.44 38.51 17.64
C LYS A 71 -5.52 39.22 16.65
N ASP A 72 -4.88 40.31 17.06
CA ASP A 72 -3.98 41.08 16.21
C ASP A 72 -2.77 40.23 15.78
N ALA A 73 -2.16 39.50 16.72
CA ALA A 73 -1.07 38.57 16.43
C ALA A 73 -1.51 37.41 15.52
N ASN A 74 -2.70 36.85 15.74
CA ASN A 74 -3.26 35.78 14.91
C ASN A 74 -3.56 36.28 13.49
N GLN A 75 -4.06 37.51 13.34
CA GLN A 75 -4.31 38.12 12.04
C GLN A 75 -2.99 38.33 11.27
N ILE A 76 -1.96 38.89 11.92
CA ILE A 76 -0.63 39.06 11.33
C ILE A 76 -0.07 37.70 10.87
N HIS A 77 -0.25 36.67 11.70
CA HIS A 77 0.18 35.32 11.35
C HIS A 77 -0.58 34.76 10.14
N LEU A 78 -1.92 34.90 10.10
CA LEU A 78 -2.76 34.48 8.98
C LEU A 78 -2.41 35.22 7.68
N ASP A 79 -2.14 36.52 7.75
CA ASP A 79 -1.73 37.32 6.60
C ASP A 79 -0.39 36.82 6.06
N ALA A 80 0.57 36.54 6.95
CA ALA A 80 1.87 35.97 6.57
C ALA A 80 1.74 34.58 5.94
N LEU A 81 0.90 33.69 6.50
CA LEU A 81 0.62 32.37 5.93
C LEU A 81 -0.04 32.48 4.56
N THR A 82 -0.96 33.42 4.39
CA THR A 82 -1.66 33.67 3.13
C THR A 82 -0.70 34.16 2.06
N ALA A 83 0.21 35.07 2.39
CA ALA A 83 1.25 35.53 1.48
C ALA A 83 2.19 34.38 1.07
N GLN A 84 2.63 33.55 2.03
CA GLN A 84 3.47 32.38 1.76
C GLN A 84 2.77 31.36 0.86
N ALA A 85 1.52 30.99 1.17
CA ALA A 85 0.74 30.04 0.37
C ALA A 85 0.50 30.56 -1.05
N GLN A 86 0.22 31.85 -1.21
CA GLN A 86 0.04 32.46 -2.54
C GLN A 86 1.33 32.48 -3.34
N GLN A 87 2.48 32.77 -2.70
CA GLN A 87 3.78 32.68 -3.33
C GLN A 87 4.09 31.24 -3.79
N LEU A 88 3.89 30.25 -2.92
CA LEU A 88 4.08 28.84 -3.25
C LEU A 88 3.18 28.39 -4.41
N LYS A 89 1.92 28.83 -4.43
CA LYS A 89 0.98 28.56 -5.53
C LYS A 89 1.46 29.14 -6.86
N THR A 90 1.97 30.37 -6.85
CA THR A 90 2.57 30.97 -8.05
C THR A 90 3.83 30.23 -8.50
N GLN A 91 4.68 29.81 -7.55
CA GLN A 91 5.89 29.02 -7.82
C GLN A 91 5.57 27.62 -8.37
N SER A 92 4.51 26.97 -7.87
CA SER A 92 4.13 25.62 -8.29
C SER A 92 3.41 25.59 -9.64
N GLN A 93 2.78 26.68 -10.06
CA GLN A 93 2.01 26.76 -11.31
C GLN A 93 2.72 26.19 -12.57
N PRO A 94 3.99 26.54 -12.89
CA PRO A 94 4.67 25.95 -14.04
C PRO A 94 4.85 24.43 -13.91
N PHE A 95 5.11 23.91 -12.70
CA PHE A 95 5.24 22.48 -12.44
C PHE A 95 3.90 21.75 -12.55
N VAL A 96 2.81 22.37 -12.07
CA VAL A 96 1.44 21.86 -12.25
C VAL A 96 1.10 21.74 -13.73
N THR A 97 1.40 22.77 -14.53
CA THR A 97 1.20 22.75 -15.99
C THR A 97 2.03 21.65 -16.63
N ALA A 98 3.32 21.54 -16.31
CA ALA A 98 4.20 20.51 -16.86
C ALA A 98 3.72 19.09 -16.51
N ALA A 99 3.33 18.83 -15.26
CA ALA A 99 2.81 17.54 -14.84
C ALA A 99 1.52 17.17 -15.59
N ARG A 100 0.62 18.13 -15.80
CA ARG A 100 -0.61 17.95 -16.58
C ARG A 100 -0.33 17.64 -18.05
N GLU A 101 0.51 18.43 -18.72
CA GLU A 101 0.84 18.22 -20.14
C GLU A 101 1.55 16.89 -20.36
N ALA A 102 2.46 16.52 -19.45
CA ALA A 102 3.12 15.22 -19.48
C ALA A 102 2.10 14.08 -19.31
N ARG A 103 1.12 14.22 -18.41
CA ARG A 103 0.02 13.26 -18.23
C ARG A 103 -0.83 13.12 -19.50
N GLU A 104 -1.22 14.22 -20.13
CA GLU A 104 -2.03 14.20 -21.35
C GLU A 104 -1.28 13.50 -22.51
N THR A 105 0.02 13.80 -22.66
CA THR A 105 0.90 13.14 -23.64
C THR A 105 1.00 11.64 -23.38
N LEU A 106 1.18 11.27 -22.11
CA LEU A 106 1.28 9.89 -21.66
C LEU A 106 0.00 9.09 -21.92
N ILE A 107 -1.18 9.64 -21.61
CA ILE A 107 -2.47 8.98 -21.90
C ILE A 107 -2.64 8.72 -23.40
N LYS A 108 -2.28 9.70 -24.25
CA LYS A 108 -2.33 9.53 -25.72
C LYS A 108 -1.36 8.43 -26.20
N ALA A 109 -0.14 8.43 -25.69
CA ALA A 109 0.84 7.38 -26.00
C ALA A 109 0.36 5.99 -25.56
N ARG A 110 -0.32 5.89 -24.42
CA ARG A 110 -0.93 4.64 -23.92
C ARG A 110 -2.01 4.12 -24.86
N GLN A 111 -2.91 5.00 -25.30
CA GLN A 111 -3.99 4.64 -26.23
C GLN A 111 -3.42 4.13 -27.56
N GLU A 112 -2.39 4.80 -28.08
CA GLU A 112 -1.74 4.38 -29.32
C GLU A 112 -1.03 3.04 -29.16
N LEU A 113 -0.26 2.82 -28.08
CA LEU A 113 0.37 1.53 -27.81
C LEU A 113 -0.67 0.40 -27.74
N ASN A 114 -1.79 0.61 -27.04
CA ASN A 114 -2.85 -0.40 -26.92
C ASN A 114 -3.45 -0.76 -28.29
N LYS A 115 -3.62 0.22 -29.18
CA LYS A 115 -4.08 -0.01 -30.55
C LYS A 115 -3.06 -0.84 -31.33
N GLN A 116 -1.79 -0.45 -31.31
CA GLN A 116 -0.74 -1.13 -32.08
C GLN A 116 -0.51 -2.57 -31.60
N LYS A 117 -0.51 -2.81 -30.28
CA LYS A 117 -0.42 -4.16 -29.69
C LYS A 117 -1.54 -5.09 -30.17
N LYS A 118 -2.80 -4.60 -30.17
CA LYS A 118 -3.95 -5.39 -30.64
C LYS A 118 -3.79 -5.83 -32.10
N ILE A 119 -3.33 -4.94 -32.98
CA ILE A 119 -3.11 -5.27 -34.39
C ILE A 119 -1.97 -6.28 -34.53
N LEU A 120 -0.85 -6.07 -33.81
CA LEU A 120 0.28 -6.99 -33.81
C LEU A 120 -0.14 -8.40 -33.37
N ARG A 121 -0.95 -8.52 -32.31
CA ARG A 121 -1.44 -9.82 -31.83
C ARG A 121 -2.25 -10.55 -32.90
N VAL A 122 -3.15 -9.85 -33.59
CA VAL A 122 -3.94 -10.45 -34.67
C VAL A 122 -3.04 -10.93 -35.81
N LEU A 123 -2.02 -10.16 -36.20
CA LEU A 123 -1.09 -10.56 -37.25
C LEU A 123 -0.23 -11.76 -36.84
N TRP A 124 0.20 -11.83 -35.58
CA TRP A 124 0.89 -13.00 -35.02
C TRP A 124 0.02 -14.27 -35.12
N ASP A 125 -1.23 -14.20 -34.68
CA ASP A 125 -2.16 -15.33 -34.73
C ASP A 125 -2.47 -15.78 -36.17
N VAL A 126 -2.58 -14.83 -37.11
CA VAL A 126 -2.77 -15.13 -38.55
C VAL A 126 -1.54 -15.83 -39.12
N LEU A 127 -0.34 -15.32 -38.87
CA LEU A 127 0.90 -15.92 -39.38
C LEU A 127 1.13 -17.33 -38.83
N ALA A 128 0.77 -17.58 -37.56
CA ALA A 128 0.88 -18.91 -36.97
C ALA A 128 0.04 -19.97 -37.70
N LYS A 129 -1.09 -19.57 -38.31
CA LYS A 129 -2.07 -20.46 -38.97
C LYS A 129 -1.98 -20.45 -40.50
N ALA A 130 -1.23 -19.50 -41.08
CA ALA A 130 -1.13 -19.29 -42.51
C ALA A 130 -0.33 -20.39 -43.24
N THR A 131 -0.74 -20.73 -44.46
CA THR A 131 0.07 -21.55 -45.39
C THR A 131 1.34 -20.80 -45.81
N PRO A 132 2.38 -21.47 -46.36
CA PRO A 132 3.58 -20.78 -46.84
C PRO A 132 3.29 -19.60 -47.78
N GLU A 133 2.38 -19.78 -48.74
CA GLU A 133 2.01 -18.74 -49.72
C GLU A 133 1.27 -17.57 -49.08
N GLN A 134 0.51 -17.82 -48.01
CA GLN A 134 -0.15 -16.78 -47.23
C GLN A 134 0.84 -16.04 -46.33
N LYS A 135 1.83 -16.73 -45.75
CA LYS A 135 2.88 -16.10 -44.95
C LYS A 135 3.65 -15.07 -45.74
N ASP A 136 4.03 -15.37 -46.98
CA ASP A 136 4.74 -14.43 -47.86
C ASP A 136 3.96 -13.13 -48.11
N LYS A 137 2.62 -13.21 -48.10
CA LYS A 137 1.74 -12.02 -48.25
C LYS A 137 1.63 -11.18 -46.98
N TYR A 138 1.66 -11.81 -45.80
CA TYR A 138 1.42 -11.13 -44.52
C TYR A 138 2.70 -10.76 -43.76
N ILE A 139 3.84 -11.37 -44.08
CA ILE A 139 5.09 -11.16 -43.34
C ILE A 139 5.56 -9.71 -43.41
N GLY A 140 5.47 -9.05 -44.57
CA GLY A 140 5.84 -7.63 -44.71
C GLY A 140 4.96 -6.71 -43.85
N ARG A 141 3.64 -6.98 -43.79
CA ARG A 141 2.71 -6.23 -42.93
C ARG A 141 2.99 -6.47 -41.46
N TYR A 142 3.30 -7.71 -41.08
CA TYR A 142 3.68 -8.05 -39.71
C TYR A 142 4.96 -7.34 -39.27
N GLU A 143 6.01 -7.35 -40.09
CA GLU A 143 7.27 -6.66 -39.76
C GLU A 143 7.08 -5.14 -39.63
N LEU A 144 6.28 -4.53 -40.51
CA LEU A 144 5.90 -3.12 -40.38
C LEU A 144 5.17 -2.85 -39.05
N GLN A 145 4.15 -3.67 -38.74
CA GLN A 145 3.38 -3.55 -37.49
C GLN A 145 4.26 -3.77 -36.25
N ARG A 146 5.25 -4.67 -36.33
CA ARG A 146 6.22 -4.90 -35.25
C ARG A 146 7.02 -3.64 -34.95
N SER A 147 7.55 -3.00 -36.01
CA SER A 147 8.26 -1.73 -35.90
C SER A 147 7.36 -0.60 -35.37
N GLU A 148 6.12 -0.48 -35.84
CA GLU A 148 5.18 0.54 -35.34
C GLU A 148 4.86 0.34 -33.86
N THR A 149 4.63 -0.91 -33.44
CA THR A 149 4.37 -1.25 -32.04
C THR A 149 5.59 -0.96 -31.15
N ALA A 150 6.79 -1.29 -31.63
CA ALA A 150 8.03 -0.96 -30.92
C ALA A 150 8.22 0.55 -30.73
N ARG A 151 7.94 1.36 -31.78
CA ARG A 151 7.97 2.83 -31.68
C ARG A 151 6.92 3.35 -30.70
N ALA A 152 5.68 2.86 -30.76
CA ALA A 152 4.63 3.25 -29.82
C ALA A 152 5.01 2.91 -28.38
N ARG A 153 5.65 1.76 -28.14
CA ARG A 153 6.14 1.34 -26.83
C ARG A 153 7.25 2.25 -26.31
N LEU A 154 8.20 2.62 -27.17
CA LEU A 154 9.24 3.58 -26.81
C LEU A 154 8.66 4.95 -26.47
N THR A 155 7.75 5.48 -27.30
CA THR A 155 7.06 6.75 -27.05
C THR A 155 6.31 6.74 -25.72
N MET A 156 5.60 5.65 -25.42
CA MET A 156 4.91 5.45 -24.14
C MET A 156 5.89 5.47 -22.96
N ARG A 157 7.02 4.75 -23.05
CA ARG A 157 8.05 4.73 -22.00
C ARG A 157 8.66 6.10 -21.75
N ILE A 158 8.97 6.85 -22.81
CA ILE A 158 9.50 8.22 -22.70
C ILE A 158 8.47 9.15 -22.06
N ALA A 159 7.19 9.07 -22.47
CA ALA A 159 6.13 9.89 -21.89
C ALA A 159 5.91 9.57 -20.39
N LEU A 160 6.03 8.29 -20.01
CA LEU A 160 5.89 7.86 -18.62
C LEU A 160 7.01 8.42 -17.74
N GLU A 161 8.25 8.38 -18.24
CA GLU A 161 9.40 8.94 -17.54
C GLU A 161 9.25 10.45 -17.35
N ARG A 162 8.88 11.18 -18.41
CA ARG A 162 8.64 12.63 -18.33
C ARG A 162 7.54 12.99 -17.34
N HIS A 163 6.45 12.22 -17.30
CA HIS A 163 5.39 12.43 -16.32
C HIS A 163 5.91 12.18 -14.89
N ARG A 164 6.65 11.09 -14.68
CA ARG A 164 7.25 10.78 -13.38
C ARG A 164 8.19 11.88 -12.90
N GLU A 165 9.06 12.39 -13.77
CA GLU A 165 9.97 13.50 -13.49
C GLU A 165 9.18 14.77 -13.11
N ALA A 166 8.14 15.12 -13.87
CA ALA A 166 7.30 16.28 -13.59
C ALA A 166 6.55 16.16 -12.26
N VAL A 167 6.00 14.98 -11.93
CA VAL A 167 5.34 14.71 -10.64
C VAL A 167 6.33 14.79 -9.49
N THR A 168 7.53 14.21 -9.66
CA THR A 168 8.60 14.25 -8.64
C THR A 168 9.04 15.69 -8.36
N ALA A 169 9.18 16.52 -9.40
CA ALA A 169 9.55 17.92 -9.26
C ALA A 169 8.44 18.77 -8.61
N LEU A 170 7.17 18.43 -8.85
CA LEU A 170 6.01 19.12 -8.26
C LEU A 170 5.79 18.78 -6.79
N ALA A 171 6.04 17.53 -6.39
CA ALA A 171 5.72 16.99 -5.07
C ALA A 171 6.18 17.83 -3.86
N PRO A 172 7.44 18.32 -3.76
CA PRO A 172 7.86 19.09 -2.59
C PRO A 172 7.06 20.39 -2.42
N LEU A 173 6.76 21.10 -3.52
CA LEU A 173 5.96 22.33 -3.48
C LEU A 173 4.52 22.06 -3.04
N MET A 174 3.95 20.92 -3.48
CA MET A 174 2.60 20.54 -3.07
C MET A 174 2.52 20.17 -1.60
N ARG A 175 3.53 19.47 -1.06
CA ARG A 175 3.61 19.15 0.37
C ARG A 175 3.69 20.40 1.22
N GLU A 176 4.58 21.33 0.85
CA GLU A 176 4.70 22.60 1.57
C GLU A 176 3.39 23.41 1.50
N LEU A 177 2.72 23.40 0.35
CA LEU A 177 1.41 24.06 0.21
C LEU A 177 0.33 23.41 1.09
N VAL A 178 0.30 22.07 1.19
CA VAL A 178 -0.60 21.34 2.10
C VAL A 178 -0.31 21.68 3.56
N GLU A 179 0.96 21.75 3.96
CA GLU A 179 1.37 22.16 5.29
C GLU A 179 0.91 23.59 5.61
N LYS A 180 1.15 24.54 4.70
CA LYS A 180 0.72 25.93 4.88
C LYS A 180 -0.79 26.09 4.99
N HIS A 181 -1.57 25.39 4.16
CA HIS A 181 -3.02 25.41 4.30
C HIS A 181 -3.49 24.72 5.59
N THR A 182 -2.76 23.72 6.08
CA THR A 182 -3.03 23.10 7.39
C THR A 182 -2.76 24.09 8.54
N GLU A 183 -1.68 24.86 8.48
CA GLU A 183 -1.40 25.96 9.43
C GLU A 183 -2.51 27.01 9.40
N GLN A 184 -2.97 27.42 8.23
CA GLN A 184 -4.08 28.37 8.08
C GLN A 184 -5.38 27.85 8.69
N MET A 185 -5.73 26.58 8.45
CA MET A 185 -6.89 25.94 9.08
C MET A 185 -6.79 25.92 10.60
N ALA A 186 -5.59 25.71 11.15
CA ALA A 186 -5.37 25.70 12.58
C ALA A 186 -5.54 27.10 13.20
N ALA A 187 -5.07 28.13 12.50
CA ALA A 187 -5.14 29.54 12.91
C ALA A 187 -6.53 30.18 12.72
N ASP A 188 -7.31 29.72 11.73
CA ASP A 188 -8.73 30.08 11.56
C ASP A 188 -9.59 28.86 11.18
N ARG A 189 -10.15 28.22 12.20
CA ARG A 189 -11.03 27.05 12.04
C ARG A 189 -12.42 27.40 11.48
N THR A 190 -12.79 28.67 11.44
CA THR A 190 -14.14 29.10 10.99
C THR A 190 -14.20 29.27 9.48
N ASN A 191 -13.08 29.58 8.85
CA ASN A 191 -12.98 29.75 7.41
C ASN A 191 -12.78 28.41 6.68
N ARG A 192 -13.86 27.93 6.06
CA ARG A 192 -13.86 26.68 5.28
C ARG A 192 -12.99 26.73 4.02
N ALA A 193 -12.58 27.92 3.54
CA ALA A 193 -11.72 28.03 2.38
C ALA A 193 -10.35 27.36 2.60
N HIS A 194 -9.76 27.52 3.79
CA HIS A 194 -8.47 26.90 4.11
C HIS A 194 -8.53 25.37 4.06
N LEU A 195 -9.64 24.78 4.50
CA LEU A 195 -9.89 23.34 4.37
C LEU A 195 -9.97 22.91 2.90
N ASN A 196 -10.70 23.66 2.08
CA ASN A 196 -10.83 23.37 0.66
C ASN A 196 -9.47 23.47 -0.05
N ASP A 197 -8.70 24.51 0.21
CA ASP A 197 -7.41 24.75 -0.44
C ASP A 197 -6.40 23.65 -0.07
N ARG A 198 -6.33 23.26 1.21
CA ARG A 198 -5.53 22.10 1.67
C ARG A 198 -5.93 20.84 0.91
N ASN A 199 -7.23 20.54 0.86
CA ASN A 199 -7.74 19.33 0.25
C ASN A 199 -7.45 19.29 -1.26
N VAL A 200 -7.62 20.42 -1.96
CA VAL A 200 -7.29 20.53 -3.39
C VAL A 200 -5.80 20.30 -3.64
N ALA A 201 -4.93 20.91 -2.82
CA ALA A 201 -3.49 20.70 -2.94
C ALA A 201 -3.09 19.23 -2.71
N ALA A 202 -3.62 18.61 -1.65
CA ALA A 202 -3.35 17.22 -1.31
C ALA A 202 -3.90 16.25 -2.37
N MET A 203 -5.10 16.48 -2.90
CA MET A 203 -5.68 15.69 -3.97
C MET A 203 -4.84 15.76 -5.25
N LEU A 204 -4.30 16.94 -5.59
CA LEU A 204 -3.47 17.11 -6.78
C LEU A 204 -2.16 16.30 -6.67
N ASP A 205 -1.49 16.34 -5.51
CA ASP A 205 -0.28 15.54 -5.26
C ASP A 205 -0.60 14.05 -5.31
N PHE A 206 -1.61 13.61 -4.56
CA PHE A 206 -2.02 12.20 -4.48
C PHE A 206 -2.40 11.63 -5.86
N ASN A 207 -3.28 12.31 -6.61
CA ASN A 207 -3.74 11.86 -7.92
C ASN A 207 -2.61 11.81 -8.97
N SER A 208 -1.59 12.65 -8.81
CA SER A 208 -0.42 12.65 -9.69
C SER A 208 0.41 11.37 -9.48
N TRP A 209 0.62 10.98 -8.22
CA TRP A 209 1.32 9.73 -7.90
C TRP A 209 0.51 8.48 -8.26
N THR A 210 -0.80 8.44 -7.97
CA THR A 210 -1.64 7.27 -8.32
C THR A 210 -1.75 7.08 -9.82
N THR A 211 -1.85 8.17 -10.61
CA THR A 211 -1.79 8.09 -12.07
C THR A 211 -0.48 7.46 -12.55
N ALA A 212 0.67 7.89 -12.01
CA ALA A 212 1.97 7.33 -12.38
C ALA A 212 2.07 5.83 -11.99
N TYR A 213 1.50 5.46 -10.84
CA TYR A 213 1.42 4.07 -10.37
C TYR A 213 0.60 3.19 -11.31
N ASP A 214 -0.62 3.61 -11.66
CA ASP A 214 -1.53 2.87 -12.53
C ASP A 214 -0.91 2.61 -13.91
N LEU A 215 -0.20 3.59 -14.45
CA LEU A 215 0.43 3.47 -15.76
C LEU A 215 1.66 2.56 -15.74
N LEU A 216 2.39 2.49 -14.63
CA LEU A 216 3.42 1.47 -14.44
C LEU A 216 2.82 0.08 -14.23
N PHE A 217 1.68 -0.03 -13.55
CA PHE A 217 0.94 -1.29 -13.41
C PHE A 217 0.51 -1.81 -14.79
N ASP A 218 0.00 -0.91 -15.63
CA ASP A 218 -0.31 -1.15 -17.02
C ASP A 218 0.92 -1.56 -17.86
N ALA A 219 2.06 -0.89 -17.68
CA ALA A 219 3.32 -1.24 -18.35
C ALA A 219 3.87 -2.61 -17.91
N ARG A 220 3.61 -3.00 -16.66
CA ARG A 220 3.91 -4.34 -16.13
C ARG A 220 3.08 -5.39 -16.85
N ARG A 221 1.77 -5.17 -16.97
CA ARG A 221 0.86 -6.05 -17.71
C ARG A 221 1.25 -6.16 -19.18
N ASP A 222 1.82 -5.11 -19.75
CA ASP A 222 2.30 -5.18 -21.13
C ASP A 222 3.45 -6.16 -21.33
N GLN A 223 4.22 -6.51 -20.28
CA GLN A 223 5.27 -7.53 -20.37
C GLN A 223 4.71 -8.95 -20.54
N LEU A 224 3.39 -9.15 -20.44
CA LEU A 224 2.75 -10.41 -20.80
C LEU A 224 2.67 -10.63 -22.32
N GLU A 225 2.95 -9.60 -23.11
CA GLU A 225 2.96 -9.63 -24.58
C GLU A 225 4.31 -9.15 -25.14
N LEU A 226 4.96 -10.03 -25.89
CA LEU A 226 6.28 -9.79 -26.47
C LEU A 226 6.24 -8.82 -27.66
N GLU A 227 7.42 -8.39 -28.07
CA GLU A 227 7.59 -7.55 -29.27
C GLU A 227 7.18 -8.24 -30.56
N SER A 228 7.06 -9.57 -30.56
CA SER A 228 6.51 -10.35 -31.67
C SER A 228 4.97 -10.40 -31.70
N GLY A 229 4.29 -10.04 -30.62
CA GLY A 229 2.86 -10.34 -30.43
C GLY A 229 2.58 -11.72 -29.83
N GLU A 230 3.61 -12.54 -29.63
CA GLU A 230 3.56 -13.75 -28.80
C GLU A 230 3.25 -13.36 -27.35
N ASN A 231 2.44 -14.17 -26.65
CA ASN A 231 2.19 -13.97 -25.22
C ASN A 231 3.15 -14.80 -24.35
N ILE A 232 3.20 -14.50 -23.05
CA ILE A 232 4.14 -15.17 -22.12
C ILE A 232 3.86 -16.67 -21.95
N ASP A 233 2.62 -17.13 -22.15
CA ASP A 233 2.26 -18.56 -22.06
C ASP A 233 2.81 -19.34 -23.26
N GLU A 234 2.62 -18.79 -24.47
CA GLU A 234 3.23 -19.29 -25.71
C GLU A 234 4.76 -19.31 -25.59
N LEU A 235 5.35 -18.23 -25.07
CA LEU A 235 6.79 -18.16 -24.83
C LEU A 235 7.24 -19.24 -23.83
N SER A 236 6.53 -19.43 -22.72
CA SER A 236 6.89 -20.42 -21.69
C SER A 236 6.88 -21.85 -22.25
N ILE A 237 5.89 -22.18 -23.09
CA ILE A 237 5.84 -23.47 -23.81
C ILE A 237 7.07 -23.60 -24.73
N ARG A 238 7.41 -22.53 -25.46
CA ARG A 238 8.55 -22.51 -26.37
C ARG A 238 9.88 -22.64 -25.64
N VAL A 239 10.07 -21.96 -24.51
CA VAL A 239 11.24 -22.07 -23.63
C VAL A 239 11.48 -23.53 -23.24
N ASN A 240 10.46 -24.22 -22.73
CA ASN A 240 10.60 -25.62 -22.32
C ASN A 240 10.96 -26.53 -23.50
N LYS A 241 10.32 -26.31 -24.65
CA LYS A 241 10.59 -27.07 -25.88
C LYS A 241 12.01 -26.84 -26.43
N GLU A 242 12.49 -25.60 -26.41
CA GLU A 242 13.80 -25.24 -26.94
C GLU A 242 14.93 -25.67 -26.00
N LEU A 243 14.80 -25.46 -24.69
CA LEU A 243 15.80 -25.86 -23.71
C LEU A 243 16.00 -27.39 -23.69
N SER A 244 14.93 -28.18 -23.82
CA SER A 244 15.05 -29.65 -23.95
C SER A 244 15.84 -30.12 -25.18
N ARG A 245 16.08 -29.23 -26.14
CA ARG A 245 16.85 -29.47 -27.37
C ARG A 245 18.20 -28.74 -27.37
N GLY A 246 18.57 -28.09 -26.26
CA GLY A 246 19.78 -27.27 -26.17
C GLY A 246 19.71 -25.95 -26.93
N ILE A 247 18.52 -25.47 -27.28
CA ILE A 247 18.30 -24.18 -27.95
C ILE A 247 17.91 -23.14 -26.90
N THR A 248 18.56 -21.97 -26.89
CA THR A 248 18.38 -20.94 -25.84
C THR A 248 17.58 -19.72 -26.28
N THR A 249 17.23 -19.58 -27.56
CA THR A 249 16.63 -18.36 -28.13
C THR A 249 15.37 -17.89 -27.40
N ALA A 250 14.40 -18.78 -27.14
CA ALA A 250 13.21 -18.44 -26.39
C ALA A 250 13.53 -18.12 -24.91
N TYR A 251 14.50 -18.82 -24.33
CA TYR A 251 14.91 -18.56 -22.94
C TYR A 251 15.57 -17.18 -22.79
N GLU A 252 16.45 -16.80 -23.72
CA GLU A 252 17.03 -15.45 -23.78
C GLU A 252 15.94 -14.38 -23.98
N THR A 253 14.92 -14.66 -24.80
CA THR A 253 13.76 -13.78 -24.97
C THR A 253 12.99 -13.62 -23.65
N TYR A 254 12.75 -14.71 -22.93
CA TYR A 254 12.12 -14.71 -21.62
C TYR A 254 12.94 -13.89 -20.60
N LEU A 255 14.27 -14.07 -20.57
CA LEU A 255 15.15 -13.32 -19.67
C LEU A 255 15.12 -11.82 -19.98
N ASN A 256 15.17 -11.43 -21.26
CA ASN A 256 15.09 -10.01 -21.65
C ASN A 256 13.76 -9.38 -21.22
N ASN A 257 12.65 -10.10 -21.36
CA ASN A 257 11.34 -9.64 -20.89
C ASN A 257 11.30 -9.53 -19.35
N THR A 258 11.91 -10.48 -18.64
CA THR A 258 12.01 -10.49 -17.17
C THR A 258 12.89 -9.34 -16.66
N LYS A 259 13.98 -8.99 -17.35
CA LYS A 259 14.80 -7.80 -17.06
C LYS A 259 13.98 -6.52 -17.19
N ALA A 260 13.17 -6.40 -18.25
CA ALA A 260 12.29 -5.25 -18.42
C ALA A 260 11.22 -5.15 -17.31
N LEU A 261 10.69 -6.28 -16.86
CA LEU A 261 9.79 -6.36 -15.71
C LEU A 261 10.47 -5.87 -14.42
N LEU A 262 11.70 -6.32 -14.14
CA LEU A 262 12.46 -5.90 -12.97
C LEU A 262 12.63 -4.36 -12.91
N GLU A 263 12.92 -3.73 -14.04
CA GLU A 263 13.07 -2.27 -14.11
C GLU A 263 11.75 -1.52 -13.86
N ILE A 264 10.61 -2.09 -14.28
CA ILE A 264 9.28 -1.53 -13.96
C ILE A 264 9.03 -1.65 -12.45
N GLU A 265 9.29 -2.81 -11.85
CA GLU A 265 9.09 -3.05 -10.42
C GLU A 265 9.94 -2.12 -9.55
N LYS A 266 11.21 -1.91 -9.92
CA LYS A 266 12.11 -0.92 -9.27
C LYS A 266 11.54 0.50 -9.29
N LYS A 267 10.81 0.88 -10.34
CA LYS A 267 10.14 2.20 -10.44
C LYS A 267 8.81 2.25 -9.68
N GLN A 268 8.09 1.14 -9.58
CA GLN A 268 6.79 1.09 -8.86
C GLN A 268 6.93 1.20 -7.35
N ILE A 269 7.92 0.53 -6.75
CA ILE A 269 8.12 0.50 -5.29
C ILE A 269 8.22 1.90 -4.65
N PRO A 270 9.06 2.84 -5.15
CA PRO A 270 9.14 4.18 -4.56
C PRO A 270 7.84 4.96 -4.71
N ILE A 271 7.13 4.85 -5.84
CA ILE A 271 5.83 5.53 -6.03
C ILE A 271 4.79 4.99 -5.05
N ALA A 272 4.72 3.67 -4.87
CA ALA A 272 3.84 3.06 -3.88
C ALA A 272 4.16 3.56 -2.46
N LYS A 273 5.44 3.80 -2.15
CA LYS A 273 5.87 4.36 -0.86
C LYS A 273 5.39 5.81 -0.69
N GLU A 274 5.44 6.63 -1.74
CA GLU A 274 4.92 8.01 -1.70
C GLU A 274 3.41 8.03 -1.48
N ILE A 275 2.64 7.25 -2.24
CA ILE A 275 1.18 7.12 -2.08
C ILE A 275 0.83 6.70 -0.65
N GLN A 276 1.53 5.67 -0.14
CA GLN A 276 1.31 5.20 1.23
C GLN A 276 1.67 6.26 2.28
N THR A 277 2.73 7.04 2.04
CA THR A 277 3.15 8.12 2.95
C THR A 277 2.07 9.21 3.03
N LEU A 278 1.54 9.64 1.88
CA LEU A 278 0.45 10.63 1.81
C LEU A 278 -0.80 10.15 2.55
N LEU A 279 -1.19 8.88 2.38
CA LEU A 279 -2.34 8.31 3.10
C LEU A 279 -2.12 8.24 4.63
N ASN A 280 -0.90 7.90 5.06
CA ASN A 280 -0.57 7.80 6.48
C ASN A 280 -0.56 9.17 7.17
N GLN A 281 -0.06 10.20 6.47
CA GLN A 281 -0.01 11.58 6.98
C GLN A 281 -1.39 12.27 6.97
N ALA A 282 -2.31 11.82 6.11
CA ALA A 282 -3.65 12.37 6.03
C ALA A 282 -4.50 12.03 7.28
N ASP A 283 -5.15 13.05 7.85
CA ASP A 283 -6.21 12.88 8.84
C ASP A 283 -7.40 12.08 8.26
N PRO A 284 -8.29 11.50 9.08
CA PRO A 284 -9.38 10.65 8.58
C PRO A 284 -10.29 11.32 7.52
N ALA A 285 -10.54 12.62 7.64
CA ALA A 285 -11.39 13.34 6.68
C ALA A 285 -10.65 13.58 5.37
N LEU A 286 -9.38 14.01 5.43
CA LEU A 286 -8.55 14.17 4.24
C LEU A 286 -8.33 12.82 3.54
N ARG A 287 -8.08 11.75 4.29
CA ARG A 287 -7.90 10.41 3.72
C ARG A 287 -9.11 9.96 2.89
N GLN A 288 -10.33 10.22 3.38
CA GLN A 288 -11.55 9.95 2.62
C GLN A 288 -11.63 10.78 1.33
N VAL A 289 -11.18 12.04 1.38
CA VAL A 289 -11.10 12.89 0.18
C VAL A 289 -10.08 12.34 -0.83
N LEU A 290 -8.90 11.91 -0.38
CA LEU A 290 -7.88 11.32 -1.26
C LEU A 290 -8.38 10.03 -1.94
N LEU A 291 -9.13 9.20 -1.20
CA LEU A 291 -9.68 7.94 -1.69
C LEU A 291 -11.02 8.07 -2.44
N SER A 292 -11.51 9.30 -2.65
CA SER A 292 -12.80 9.54 -3.29
C SER A 292 -12.85 9.13 -4.77
N VAL A 293 -11.70 9.15 -5.46
CA VAL A 293 -11.59 8.76 -6.87
C VAL A 293 -11.48 7.24 -7.02
N SER A 294 -10.67 6.61 -6.17
CA SER A 294 -10.45 5.17 -6.16
C SER A 294 -10.20 4.69 -4.73
N THR A 295 -11.13 3.90 -4.21
CA THR A 295 -10.94 3.22 -2.91
C THR A 295 -9.97 2.04 -3.00
N LEU A 296 -9.53 1.65 -4.21
CA LEU A 296 -8.54 0.59 -4.39
C LEU A 296 -7.13 1.07 -4.05
N ASP A 297 -6.87 2.37 -4.15
CA ASP A 297 -5.56 2.98 -3.94
C ASP A 297 -5.08 2.81 -2.49
N GLN A 298 -6.02 2.63 -1.54
CA GLN A 298 -5.71 2.34 -0.15
C GLN A 298 -4.97 1.01 0.05
N TYR A 299 -5.05 0.10 -0.92
CA TYR A 299 -4.40 -1.22 -0.89
C TYR A 299 -3.05 -1.25 -1.62
N ILE A 300 -2.58 -0.12 -2.15
CA ILE A 300 -1.25 -0.02 -2.77
C ILE A 300 -0.18 -0.28 -1.69
N SER A 301 0.59 -1.34 -1.89
CA SER A 301 1.54 -1.85 -0.90
C SER A 301 2.94 -2.03 -1.50
N PRO A 302 3.95 -1.27 -1.02
CA PRO A 302 5.34 -1.52 -1.37
C PRO A 302 5.80 -2.93 -1.04
N ALA A 303 5.28 -3.53 0.04
CA ALA A 303 5.65 -4.87 0.48
C ALA A 303 5.21 -5.94 -0.54
N SER A 304 3.99 -5.84 -1.08
CA SER A 304 3.52 -6.78 -2.11
C SER A 304 4.34 -6.66 -3.40
N LEU A 305 4.80 -5.45 -3.75
CA LEU A 305 5.67 -5.22 -4.91
C LEU A 305 7.08 -5.79 -4.70
N LYS A 306 7.64 -5.66 -3.49
CA LYS A 306 8.92 -6.29 -3.12
C LYS A 306 8.87 -7.81 -3.25
N GLN A 307 7.73 -8.42 -2.93
CA GLN A 307 7.56 -9.87 -3.01
C GLN A 307 7.46 -10.34 -4.46
N SER A 308 6.80 -9.55 -5.32
CA SER A 308 6.86 -9.79 -6.77
C SER A 308 8.28 -9.63 -7.32
N LYS A 309 9.00 -8.59 -6.89
CA LYS A 309 10.40 -8.36 -7.29
C LYS A 309 11.31 -9.51 -6.89
N LEU A 310 11.06 -10.14 -5.74
CA LEU A 310 11.78 -11.35 -5.33
C LEU A 310 11.60 -12.50 -6.33
N LEU A 311 10.37 -12.73 -6.82
CA LEU A 311 10.11 -13.75 -7.84
C LEU A 311 10.81 -13.43 -9.16
N THR A 312 10.76 -12.17 -9.60
CA THR A 312 11.47 -11.72 -10.80
C THR A 312 12.98 -11.94 -10.67
N LEU A 313 13.57 -11.63 -9.51
CA LEU A 313 14.98 -11.85 -9.24
C LEU A 313 15.36 -13.33 -9.17
N LEU A 314 14.49 -14.18 -8.63
CA LEU A 314 14.68 -15.64 -8.65
C LEU A 314 14.79 -16.17 -10.08
N GLU A 315 13.90 -15.73 -10.97
CA GLU A 315 13.92 -16.12 -12.39
C GLU A 315 15.19 -15.65 -13.12
N LEU A 316 15.72 -14.48 -12.75
CA LEU A 316 16.93 -13.92 -13.35
C LEU A 316 18.21 -14.56 -12.80
N VAL A 317 18.26 -14.85 -11.50
CA VAL A 317 19.44 -15.43 -10.87
C VAL A 317 19.65 -16.89 -11.26
N VAL A 318 18.58 -17.66 -11.51
CA VAL A 318 18.69 -19.07 -11.88
C VAL A 318 18.88 -19.26 -13.39
N ASP A 319 19.95 -19.97 -13.78
CA ASP A 319 20.22 -20.35 -15.16
C ASP A 319 19.68 -21.74 -15.51
N ARG A 320 18.52 -21.77 -16.18
CA ARG A 320 17.84 -22.99 -16.62
C ARG A 320 18.50 -23.66 -17.84
N SER A 321 19.46 -23.00 -18.50
CA SER A 321 20.21 -23.57 -19.63
C SER A 321 21.46 -24.34 -19.19
N SER A 322 21.88 -24.16 -17.93
CA SER A 322 23.04 -24.81 -17.35
C SER A 322 22.85 -26.33 -17.22
N GLN A 323 23.87 -27.09 -17.57
CA GLN A 323 23.91 -28.55 -17.37
C GLN A 323 24.54 -28.89 -16.03
N PRO A 324 24.02 -29.91 -15.32
CA PRO A 324 24.54 -30.27 -14.01
C PRO A 324 25.93 -30.92 -14.12
N ARG A 325 26.91 -30.43 -13.37
CA ARG A 325 28.24 -31.03 -13.27
C ARG A 325 28.24 -32.22 -12.30
N ALA A 326 27.36 -32.17 -11.29
CA ALA A 326 27.19 -33.24 -10.30
C ALA A 326 25.71 -33.45 -9.93
N ARG A 327 25.38 -34.65 -9.42
CA ARG A 327 24.02 -34.97 -8.93
C ARG A 327 23.58 -34.09 -7.76
N THR A 328 24.52 -33.74 -6.87
CA THR A 328 24.27 -32.88 -5.71
C THR A 328 23.93 -31.45 -6.14
N GLU A 329 24.71 -30.88 -7.06
CA GLU A 329 24.44 -29.58 -7.68
C GLU A 329 23.05 -29.55 -8.33
N PHE A 330 22.71 -30.58 -9.11
CA PHE A 330 21.39 -30.70 -9.72
C PHE A 330 20.26 -30.71 -8.68
N SER A 331 20.45 -31.41 -7.55
CA SER A 331 19.44 -31.48 -6.48
C SER A 331 19.18 -30.11 -5.85
N PHE A 332 20.21 -29.30 -5.62
CA PHE A 332 20.02 -27.93 -5.13
C PHE A 332 19.38 -27.02 -6.18
N ALA A 333 19.76 -27.14 -7.46
CA ALA A 333 19.11 -26.41 -8.54
C ALA A 333 17.62 -26.73 -8.64
N GLN A 334 17.24 -28.01 -8.47
CA GLN A 334 15.83 -28.42 -8.43
C GLN A 334 15.04 -27.81 -7.27
N GLN A 335 15.67 -27.58 -6.12
CA GLN A 335 15.01 -26.91 -4.99
C GLN A 335 14.69 -25.45 -5.30
N LEU A 336 15.58 -24.72 -5.98
CA LEU A 336 15.33 -23.34 -6.41
C LEU A 336 14.27 -23.24 -7.51
N LEU A 337 14.15 -24.28 -8.34
CA LEU A 337 13.19 -24.38 -9.44
C LEU A 337 11.86 -25.01 -9.02
N ASP A 338 11.68 -25.40 -7.76
CA ASP A 338 10.42 -25.99 -7.30
C ASP A 338 9.29 -24.94 -7.40
N PRO A 339 8.18 -25.22 -8.11
CA PRO A 339 7.03 -24.32 -8.18
C PRO A 339 6.49 -23.86 -6.81
N GLN A 340 6.77 -24.63 -5.75
CA GLN A 340 6.44 -24.26 -4.37
C GLN A 340 7.09 -22.96 -3.89
N VAL A 341 8.25 -22.59 -4.45
CA VAL A 341 8.91 -21.33 -4.10
C VAL A 341 7.99 -20.17 -4.44
N THR A 342 7.45 -20.15 -5.66
CA THR A 342 6.50 -19.14 -6.12
C THR A 342 5.24 -19.13 -5.25
N GLN A 343 4.70 -20.31 -4.92
CA GLN A 343 3.50 -20.43 -4.08
C GLN A 343 3.73 -19.86 -2.67
N SER A 344 4.90 -20.13 -2.07
CA SER A 344 5.25 -19.68 -0.72
C SER A 344 5.43 -18.16 -0.66
N VAL A 345 6.08 -17.57 -1.67
CA VAL A 345 6.21 -16.11 -1.77
C VAL A 345 4.86 -15.43 -1.99
N LEU A 346 3.96 -16.02 -2.76
CA LEU A 346 2.61 -15.48 -2.94
C LEU A 346 1.74 -15.62 -1.69
N ALA A 347 1.84 -16.74 -0.97
CA ALA A 347 1.18 -16.91 0.32
C ALA A 347 1.70 -15.89 1.35
N HIS A 348 3.01 -15.64 1.36
CA HIS A 348 3.61 -14.58 2.19
C HIS A 348 3.06 -13.20 1.82
N ALA A 349 3.00 -12.87 0.52
CA ALA A 349 2.43 -11.60 0.07
C ALA A 349 0.96 -11.44 0.50
N GLU A 350 0.15 -12.50 0.39
CA GLU A 350 -1.26 -12.52 0.82
C GLU A 350 -1.40 -12.32 2.33
N MET A 351 -0.60 -13.00 3.15
CA MET A 351 -0.60 -12.84 4.62
C MET A 351 -0.20 -11.44 5.07
N ARG A 352 0.48 -10.67 4.22
CA ARG A 352 0.83 -9.27 4.47
C ARG A 352 -0.19 -8.27 3.94
N SER A 353 -0.88 -8.61 2.85
CA SER A 353 -1.79 -7.69 2.15
C SER A 353 -3.25 -7.87 2.53
N SER A 354 -3.59 -8.94 3.25
CA SER A 354 -4.96 -9.30 3.60
C SER A 354 -5.15 -9.49 5.11
N SER A 355 -6.31 -9.07 5.61
CA SER A 355 -6.77 -9.19 7.00
C SER A 355 -7.82 -10.31 7.12
N ASP A 356 -8.34 -10.56 8.31
CA ASP A 356 -9.34 -11.61 8.63
C ASP A 356 -8.87 -13.07 8.50
N TYR A 357 -7.58 -13.32 8.31
CA TYR A 357 -7.00 -14.62 8.63
C TYR A 357 -6.91 -14.76 10.15
N SER A 358 -7.34 -15.89 10.69
CA SER A 358 -7.17 -16.20 12.11
C SER A 358 -5.68 -16.29 12.48
N ALA A 359 -5.33 -16.00 13.74
CA ALA A 359 -3.94 -16.10 14.20
C ALA A 359 -3.34 -17.50 13.99
N ILE A 360 -4.17 -18.55 14.13
CA ILE A 360 -3.78 -19.94 13.85
C ILE A 360 -3.48 -20.15 12.37
N GLU A 361 -4.36 -19.69 11.47
CA GLU A 361 -4.12 -19.76 10.01
C GLU A 361 -2.82 -19.03 9.63
N GLN A 362 -2.62 -17.81 10.14
CA GLN A 362 -1.42 -17.02 9.86
C GLN A 362 -0.17 -17.74 10.38
N THR A 363 -0.13 -18.12 11.65
CA THR A 363 1.03 -18.79 12.27
C THR A 363 1.41 -20.07 11.52
N MET A 364 0.41 -20.89 11.15
CA MET A 364 0.64 -22.12 10.40
C MET A 364 1.25 -21.84 9.02
N VAL A 365 0.69 -20.90 8.26
CA VAL A 365 1.19 -20.56 6.92
C VAL A 365 2.58 -19.93 7.00
N LEU A 366 2.82 -19.00 7.92
CA LEU A 366 4.12 -18.33 8.04
C LEU A 366 5.24 -19.27 8.49
N LYS A 367 4.96 -20.26 9.36
CA LYS A 367 5.92 -21.31 9.73
C LYS A 367 6.31 -22.18 8.52
N ASP A 368 5.32 -22.64 7.75
CA ASP A 368 5.58 -23.44 6.55
C ASP A 368 6.38 -22.64 5.49
N ILE A 369 6.10 -21.33 5.36
CA ILE A 369 6.87 -20.44 4.48
C ILE A 369 8.32 -20.29 4.98
N LEU A 370 8.53 -20.15 6.30
CA LEU A 370 9.86 -20.01 6.88
C LEU A 370 10.73 -21.24 6.59
N ASP A 371 10.20 -22.44 6.80
CA ASP A 371 10.87 -23.70 6.47
C ASP A 371 11.24 -23.76 4.97
N HIS A 372 10.38 -23.24 4.09
CA HIS A 372 10.67 -23.18 2.66
C HIS A 372 11.74 -22.14 2.32
N TYR A 373 11.73 -20.98 2.97
CA TYR A 373 12.76 -19.97 2.82
C TYR A 373 14.13 -20.51 3.27
N GLU A 374 14.19 -21.25 4.36
CA GLU A 374 15.42 -21.93 4.80
C GLU A 374 15.97 -22.90 3.77
N ARG A 375 15.11 -23.68 3.10
CA ARG A 375 15.53 -24.57 2.01
C ARG A 375 16.07 -23.80 0.81
N ILE A 376 15.41 -22.71 0.41
CA ILE A 376 15.84 -21.85 -0.70
C ILE A 376 17.22 -21.25 -0.39
N GLU A 377 17.40 -20.71 0.80
CA GLU A 377 18.66 -20.12 1.24
C GLU A 377 19.78 -21.17 1.26
N ASN A 378 19.53 -22.35 1.82
CA ASN A 378 20.49 -23.45 1.83
C ASN A 378 20.87 -23.89 0.40
N ALA A 379 19.90 -24.04 -0.50
CA ALA A 379 20.16 -24.40 -1.89
C ALA A 379 20.97 -23.33 -2.62
N PHE A 380 20.63 -22.05 -2.42
CA PHE A 380 21.35 -20.93 -3.02
C PHE A 380 22.80 -20.84 -2.53
N ASN A 381 23.01 -20.96 -1.21
CA ASN A 381 24.34 -20.92 -0.61
C ASN A 381 25.18 -22.12 -1.06
N SER A 382 24.59 -23.33 -1.06
CA SER A 382 25.27 -24.53 -1.54
C SER A 382 25.72 -24.42 -3.01
N LEU A 383 24.85 -23.91 -3.89
CA LEU A 383 25.20 -23.67 -5.30
C LEU A 383 26.27 -22.57 -5.45
N SER A 384 26.23 -21.55 -4.59
CA SER A 384 27.22 -20.48 -4.57
C SER A 384 28.60 -21.01 -4.17
N ASP A 385 28.68 -21.79 -3.09
CA ASP A 385 29.90 -22.41 -2.59
C ASP A 385 30.51 -23.39 -3.61
N MET A 386 29.65 -24.08 -4.37
CA MET A 386 30.05 -24.97 -5.46
C MET A 386 30.53 -24.23 -6.73
N ASN A 387 30.47 -22.89 -6.77
CA ASN A 387 30.68 -22.09 -7.99
C ASN A 387 29.86 -22.62 -9.18
N SER A 388 28.59 -22.90 -8.91
CA SER A 388 27.67 -23.47 -9.88
C SER A 388 27.31 -22.47 -10.98
N ASP A 389 27.23 -22.98 -12.22
CA ASP A 389 26.73 -22.23 -13.38
C ASP A 389 25.20 -22.03 -13.32
N TYR A 390 24.49 -22.71 -12.41
CA TYR A 390 23.06 -22.46 -12.19
C TYR A 390 22.77 -21.07 -11.62
N LEU A 391 23.76 -20.35 -11.09
CA LEU A 391 23.56 -19.03 -10.49
C LEU A 391 24.29 -17.95 -11.26
N ARG A 392 23.54 -17.06 -11.92
CA ARG A 392 24.08 -15.88 -12.62
C ARG A 392 24.62 -14.86 -11.64
N ALA A 393 25.92 -14.60 -11.71
CA ALA A 393 26.61 -13.66 -10.83
C ALA A 393 25.96 -12.26 -10.81
N GLU A 394 25.48 -11.77 -11.95
CA GLU A 394 24.86 -10.44 -12.12
C GLU A 394 23.72 -10.16 -11.12
N TYR A 395 22.93 -11.18 -10.75
CA TYR A 395 21.73 -11.00 -9.93
C TYR A 395 21.86 -11.51 -8.49
N ARG A 396 22.99 -12.14 -8.13
CA ARG A 396 23.15 -12.78 -6.80
C ARG A 396 22.97 -11.78 -5.65
N ALA A 397 23.66 -10.64 -5.70
CA ALA A 397 23.59 -9.63 -4.65
C ALA A 397 22.18 -9.07 -4.48
N SER A 398 21.53 -8.69 -5.59
CA SER A 398 20.16 -8.15 -5.57
C SER A 398 19.13 -9.18 -5.09
N PHE A 399 19.29 -10.45 -5.46
CA PHE A 399 18.44 -11.53 -4.97
C PHE A 399 18.61 -11.72 -3.46
N LEU A 400 19.84 -11.85 -2.96
CA LEU A 400 20.11 -12.03 -1.53
C LEU A 400 19.59 -10.87 -0.68
N GLU A 401 19.78 -9.63 -1.13
CA GLU A 401 19.25 -8.45 -0.45
C GLU A 401 17.71 -8.52 -0.36
N GLN A 402 17.03 -8.77 -1.48
CA GLN A 402 15.57 -8.82 -1.51
C GLN A 402 15.00 -10.02 -0.75
N PHE A 403 15.69 -11.15 -0.79
CA PHE A 403 15.33 -12.38 -0.07
C PHE A 403 15.51 -12.19 1.43
N GLY A 404 16.62 -11.59 1.87
CA GLY A 404 16.87 -11.25 3.27
C GLY A 404 15.81 -10.29 3.84
N GLU A 405 15.43 -9.25 3.07
CA GLU A 405 14.30 -8.38 3.47
C GLU A 405 12.99 -9.16 3.63
N ALA A 406 12.69 -10.08 2.71
CA ALA A 406 11.47 -10.89 2.77
C ALA A 406 11.50 -11.83 3.99
N ARG A 407 12.62 -12.51 4.24
CA ARG A 407 12.78 -13.39 5.41
C ARG A 407 12.67 -12.62 6.73
N ALA A 408 13.39 -11.51 6.88
CA ALA A 408 13.31 -10.68 8.08
C ALA A 408 11.87 -10.17 8.33
N SER A 409 11.17 -9.79 7.26
CA SER A 409 9.77 -9.37 7.34
C SER A 409 8.82 -10.50 7.75
N LEU A 410 9.09 -11.73 7.33
CA LEU A 410 8.33 -12.93 7.69
C LEU A 410 8.53 -13.27 9.17
N GLU A 411 9.79 -13.30 9.62
CA GLU A 411 10.19 -13.60 10.98
C GLU A 411 9.62 -12.57 11.97
N ALA A 412 9.67 -11.28 11.62
CA ALA A 412 9.06 -10.23 12.43
C ALA A 412 7.54 -10.42 12.58
N GLN A 413 6.83 -10.74 11.49
CA GLN A 413 5.39 -10.99 11.54
C GLN A 413 5.05 -12.24 12.37
N LEU A 414 5.85 -13.30 12.27
CA LEU A 414 5.66 -14.50 13.07
C LEU A 414 5.95 -14.25 14.55
N ALA A 415 7.00 -13.51 14.88
CA ALA A 415 7.33 -13.12 16.24
C ALA A 415 6.22 -12.29 16.87
N ASP A 416 5.69 -11.30 16.15
CA ASP A 416 4.56 -10.48 16.58
C ASP A 416 3.32 -11.34 16.88
N LEU A 417 3.00 -12.31 16.02
CA LEU A 417 1.87 -13.23 16.25
C LEU A 417 2.08 -14.10 17.49
N ILE A 418 3.30 -14.61 17.71
CA ILE A 418 3.62 -15.42 18.90
C ILE A 418 3.49 -14.57 20.16
N LEU A 419 4.02 -13.35 20.18
CA LEU A 419 3.90 -12.44 21.32
C LEU A 419 2.45 -12.09 21.65
N VAL A 420 1.60 -11.94 20.63
CA VAL A 420 0.14 -11.73 20.81
C VAL A 420 -0.52 -12.99 21.39
N ASP A 421 -0.21 -14.17 20.84
CA ASP A 421 -0.79 -15.45 21.27
C ASP A 421 -0.40 -15.82 22.71
N GLU A 422 0.86 -15.57 23.08
CA GLU A 422 1.37 -15.76 24.44
C GLU A 422 0.90 -14.67 25.42
N GLY A 423 0.19 -13.64 24.94
CA GLY A 423 -0.36 -12.57 25.76
C GLY A 423 0.68 -11.56 26.24
N PHE A 424 1.89 -11.56 25.67
CA PHE A 424 2.93 -10.58 25.98
C PHE A 424 2.61 -9.19 25.43
N ILE A 425 1.89 -9.10 24.31
CA ILE A 425 1.44 -7.83 23.72
C ILE A 425 -0.05 -7.89 23.30
N PRO A 426 -0.77 -6.75 23.29
CA PRO A 426 -2.13 -6.70 22.76
C PRO A 426 -2.19 -7.03 21.27
N ALA A 427 -3.33 -7.52 20.81
CA ALA A 427 -3.59 -7.74 19.38
C ALA A 427 -3.25 -6.47 18.57
N LEU A 428 -2.32 -6.60 17.64
CA LEU A 428 -1.86 -5.51 16.80
C LEU A 428 -3.04 -5.03 15.93
N LYS A 429 -3.39 -3.76 16.06
CA LYS A 429 -4.27 -3.12 15.08
C LYS A 429 -3.45 -2.90 13.82
N PRO A 430 -3.94 -3.28 12.65
CA PRO A 430 -3.22 -3.03 11.42
C PRO A 430 -2.98 -1.53 11.27
N GLU A 431 -1.71 -1.14 11.13
CA GLU A 431 -1.30 0.27 11.03
C GLU A 431 -1.89 0.96 9.79
N LYS A 432 -2.33 0.17 8.80
CA LYS A 432 -2.79 0.61 7.49
C LYS A 432 -4.04 -0.17 7.09
N PRO A 433 -4.90 0.38 6.23
CA PRO A 433 -5.98 -0.40 5.63
C PRO A 433 -5.41 -1.62 4.91
N ILE A 434 -5.83 -2.81 5.34
CA ILE A 434 -5.47 -4.08 4.72
C ILE A 434 -6.70 -4.59 3.97
N ARG A 435 -6.50 -5.27 2.84
CA ARG A 435 -7.61 -5.88 2.10
C ARG A 435 -8.35 -6.88 3.00
N LEU A 436 -9.67 -6.92 2.97
CA LEU A 436 -10.40 -8.01 3.64
C LEU A 436 -10.18 -9.30 2.85
N LYS A 437 -9.92 -10.41 3.55
CA LYS A 437 -9.85 -11.75 2.93
C LYS A 437 -11.17 -12.04 2.18
N PRO A 438 -11.14 -12.19 0.84
CA PRO A 438 -12.32 -12.60 0.10
C PRO A 438 -12.87 -13.95 0.61
N PRO A 439 -14.20 -14.17 0.61
CA PRO A 439 -14.77 -15.45 1.05
C PRO A 439 -14.28 -16.67 0.25
N SER A 440 -13.87 -16.45 -1.00
CA SER A 440 -13.23 -17.45 -1.86
C SER A 440 -11.84 -17.86 -1.37
N LYS A 441 -11.10 -16.98 -0.69
CA LYS A 441 -9.75 -17.28 -0.22
C LYS A 441 -9.79 -18.31 0.91
N LYS A 442 -9.08 -19.42 0.72
CA LYS A 442 -8.95 -20.51 1.69
C LYS A 442 -7.48 -20.82 1.95
N VAL A 443 -7.18 -21.10 3.21
CA VAL A 443 -5.94 -21.77 3.61
C VAL A 443 -6.17 -23.27 3.40
N ILE A 444 -5.31 -23.90 2.62
CA ILE A 444 -5.35 -25.35 2.36
C ILE A 444 -4.08 -26.00 2.88
N LYS A 445 -4.22 -27.22 3.42
CA LYS A 445 -3.08 -28.07 3.75
C LYS A 445 -2.79 -28.99 2.58
N THR A 446 -1.53 -29.03 2.17
CA THR A 446 -1.03 -29.96 1.15
C THR A 446 0.03 -30.88 1.76
N SER A 447 0.43 -31.93 1.04
CA SER A 447 1.54 -32.79 1.45
C SER A 447 2.87 -32.05 1.58
N LYS A 448 2.95 -30.84 1.03
CA LYS A 448 4.15 -30.01 0.99
C LYS A 448 3.95 -28.67 1.73
N GLY A 449 3.08 -28.63 2.74
CA GLY A 449 2.83 -27.45 3.58
C GLY A 449 1.51 -26.73 3.27
N SER A 450 1.31 -25.62 3.96
CA SER A 450 0.09 -24.81 3.91
C SER A 450 0.18 -23.72 2.85
N LEU A 451 -0.88 -23.57 2.06
CA LEU A 451 -0.97 -22.61 0.96
C LEU A 451 -2.24 -21.79 1.06
N VAL A 452 -2.29 -20.69 0.32
CA VAL A 452 -3.46 -19.82 0.22
C VAL A 452 -3.90 -19.73 -1.23
N GLY A 453 -5.16 -20.04 -1.50
CA GLY A 453 -5.73 -20.02 -2.85
C GLY A 453 -7.19 -19.62 -2.89
N ASP A 454 -7.72 -19.42 -4.09
CA ASP A 454 -9.12 -19.10 -4.35
C ASP A 454 -9.93 -20.38 -4.62
N LEU A 455 -10.96 -20.60 -3.81
CA LEU A 455 -11.95 -21.64 -4.05
C LEU A 455 -12.72 -21.34 -5.34
N ARG A 456 -12.61 -22.25 -6.31
CA ARG A 456 -13.33 -22.17 -7.58
C ARG A 456 -14.83 -22.38 -7.35
N PRO A 457 -15.70 -21.57 -8.00
CA PRO A 457 -17.14 -21.82 -7.97
C PRO A 457 -17.47 -23.24 -8.47
N PRO A 458 -18.47 -23.92 -7.87
CA PRO A 458 -18.89 -25.25 -8.32
C PRO A 458 -19.30 -25.23 -9.79
N GLN A 459 -18.77 -26.17 -10.59
CA GLN A 459 -19.12 -26.31 -12.00
C GLN A 459 -20.05 -27.52 -12.22
N PRO A 460 -21.14 -27.39 -13.00
CA PRO A 460 -22.00 -28.53 -13.33
C PRO A 460 -21.19 -29.62 -14.04
N GLY A 461 -21.19 -30.84 -13.49
CA GLY A 461 -20.53 -32.00 -14.12
C GLY A 461 -19.08 -32.24 -13.70
N THR A 462 -18.49 -31.42 -12.82
CA THR A 462 -17.17 -31.70 -12.22
C THR A 462 -17.31 -31.80 -10.70
N PRO A 463 -17.39 -33.01 -10.12
CA PRO A 463 -17.51 -33.18 -8.68
C PRO A 463 -16.19 -32.78 -7.99
N GLY A 464 -16.27 -31.97 -6.94
CA GLY A 464 -15.12 -31.58 -6.11
C GLY A 464 -15.04 -30.08 -5.85
N ASN A 465 -14.27 -29.72 -4.83
CA ASN A 465 -13.89 -28.34 -4.53
C ASN A 465 -12.45 -28.13 -5.02
N PHE A 466 -12.26 -27.24 -5.98
CA PHE A 466 -10.94 -26.92 -6.53
C PHE A 466 -10.44 -25.61 -5.96
N VAL A 467 -9.17 -25.56 -5.59
CA VAL A 467 -8.54 -24.33 -5.09
C VAL A 467 -7.42 -23.89 -6.02
N ASP A 468 -7.56 -22.70 -6.58
CA ASP A 468 -6.63 -22.11 -7.54
C ASP A 468 -5.63 -21.18 -6.85
N ILE A 469 -4.33 -21.40 -7.10
CA ILE A 469 -3.30 -20.44 -6.72
C ILE A 469 -3.04 -19.54 -7.92
N ILE A 470 -3.43 -18.27 -7.81
CA ILE A 470 -3.35 -17.28 -8.88
C ILE A 470 -2.27 -16.27 -8.55
N ASN A 471 -1.40 -15.95 -9.52
CA ASN A 471 -0.47 -14.82 -9.39
C ASN A 471 -1.28 -13.51 -9.49
N PRO A 472 -1.33 -12.67 -8.44
CA PRO A 472 -2.16 -11.46 -8.44
C PRO A 472 -1.67 -10.39 -9.43
N ASN A 473 -0.41 -10.45 -9.85
CA ASN A 473 0.18 -9.47 -10.77
C ASN A 473 -0.06 -9.84 -12.25
N THR A 474 -0.14 -11.13 -12.57
CA THR A 474 -0.34 -11.61 -13.96
C THR A 474 -1.74 -12.14 -14.22
N GLY A 475 -2.49 -12.52 -13.18
CA GLY A 475 -3.79 -13.17 -13.28
C GLY A 475 -3.72 -14.64 -13.71
N GLN A 476 -2.52 -15.21 -13.87
CA GLN A 476 -2.34 -16.59 -14.30
C GLN A 476 -2.49 -17.56 -13.12
N THR A 477 -3.19 -18.68 -13.37
CA THR A 477 -3.24 -19.81 -12.45
C THR A 477 -1.91 -20.54 -12.48
N ILE A 478 -1.23 -20.60 -11.33
CA ILE A 478 0.04 -21.32 -11.15
C ILE A 478 -0.23 -22.81 -10.95
N THR A 479 -1.25 -23.14 -10.14
CA THR A 479 -1.64 -24.51 -9.87
C THR A 479 -3.07 -24.58 -9.35
N THR A 480 -3.67 -25.78 -9.41
CA THR A 480 -4.98 -26.10 -8.86
C THR A 480 -4.84 -27.33 -7.96
N TYR A 481 -5.46 -27.30 -6.79
CA TYR A 481 -5.58 -28.42 -5.85
C TYR A 481 -6.99 -28.99 -5.80
#